data_AF-A0A2N5BQ92-F1
#
_entry.id   AF-A0A2N5BQ92-F1
#
_cell.length_a   1.000
_cell.length_b   1.000
_cell.length_c   1.000
_cell.angle_alpha   90.00
_cell.angle_beta   90.00
_cell.angle_gamma   90.00
#
_symmetry.space_group_name_H-M   'P 1'
#
loop_
_entity.id
_entity.type
_entity.pdbx_description
1 polymer ?
#
loop_
_entity_poly.entity_id
_entity_poly.type
_entity_poly.pdbx_seq_one_letter_code
_entity_poly.pdbx_strand_id
1 'polypeptide(L)'
;MTTFTPEYITTKSRIAEHLGAAGWSVASPRDREVSCMIAQKEYQTAVGGKTATISLEPWTTCLMLVSDYQSEGSNALSTNSLMVKPEIDDSTLAAAIGKYTASVDKAVDGTYARRLHLQFPKSA
;
A
#
# COMPACT_ATOMS: atom_id res chain seq x y z
N MET A 1 -18.90 -2.04 -16.95
CA MET A 1 -17.67 -2.73 -16.49
C MET A 1 -16.50 -1.87 -16.92
N THR A 2 -15.79 -1.23 -15.98
CA THR A 2 -14.63 -0.41 -16.32
C THR A 2 -13.55 -1.36 -16.83
N THR A 3 -13.25 -1.31 -18.13
CA THR A 3 -12.19 -2.14 -18.70
C THR A 3 -10.88 -1.41 -18.45
N PHE A 4 -10.01 -1.97 -17.61
CA PHE A 4 -8.69 -1.41 -17.36
C PHE A 4 -7.83 -1.50 -18.62
N THR A 5 -7.03 -0.47 -18.89
CA THR A 5 -6.14 -0.46 -20.07
C THR A 5 -5.02 -1.50 -19.91
N PRO A 6 -4.46 -2.04 -21.00
CA PRO A 6 -3.30 -2.95 -20.92
C PRO A 6 -2.11 -2.34 -20.18
N GLU A 7 -1.90 -1.03 -20.36
CA GLU A 7 -0.89 -0.24 -19.67
C GLU A 7 -1.11 -0.19 -18.15
N TYR A 8 -2.36 -0.01 -17.71
CA TYR A 8 -2.72 -0.08 -16.29
C TYR A 8 -2.41 -1.47 -15.72
N ILE A 9 -2.83 -2.54 -16.41
CA ILE A 9 -2.63 -3.92 -15.95
C ILE A 9 -1.13 -4.25 -15.84
N THR A 10 -0.34 -3.79 -16.82
CA THR A 10 1.12 -3.98 -16.83
C THR A 10 1.79 -3.22 -15.68
N THR A 11 1.45 -1.93 -15.52
CA THR A 11 1.99 -1.11 -14.44
C THR A 11 1.59 -1.65 -13.07
N LYS A 12 0.34 -2.08 -12.91
CA LYS A 12 -0.17 -2.70 -11.68
C LYS A 12 0.60 -3.98 -11.33
N SER A 13 0.96 -4.78 -12.32
CA SER A 13 1.74 -6.01 -12.12
C SER A 13 3.17 -5.72 -11.64
N ARG A 14 3.85 -4.76 -12.29
CA ARG A 14 5.19 -4.30 -11.88
C ARG A 14 5.20 -3.74 -10.45
N ILE A 15 4.23 -2.88 -10.11
CA ILE A 15 4.09 -2.35 -8.76
C ILE A 15 3.89 -3.48 -7.74
N ALA A 16 3.04 -4.46 -8.07
CA ALA A 16 2.77 -5.59 -7.18
C ALA A 16 4.03 -6.40 -6.86
N GLU A 17 4.90 -6.64 -7.86
CA GLU A 17 6.18 -7.34 -7.66
C GLU A 17 7.09 -6.58 -6.70
N HIS A 18 7.24 -5.27 -6.89
CA HIS A 18 8.05 -4.43 -6.00
C HIS A 18 7.47 -4.31 -4.58
N LEU A 19 6.13 -4.26 -4.44
CA LEU A 19 5.48 -4.30 -3.13
C LEU A 19 5.71 -5.64 -2.43
N GLY A 20 5.64 -6.75 -3.16
CA GLY A 20 5.98 -8.08 -2.66
C GLY A 20 7.43 -8.16 -2.17
N ALA A 21 8.37 -7.62 -2.96
CA ALA A 21 9.78 -7.52 -2.57
C ALA A 21 10.00 -6.63 -1.33
N ALA A 22 9.12 -5.65 -1.10
CA ALA A 22 9.10 -4.80 0.09
C ALA A 22 8.36 -5.44 1.29
N GLY A 23 7.99 -6.73 1.21
CA GLY A 23 7.37 -7.47 2.31
C GLY A 23 5.86 -7.28 2.46
N TRP A 24 5.19 -6.77 1.43
CA TRP A 24 3.72 -6.69 1.42
C TRP A 24 3.09 -7.96 0.86
N SER A 25 1.93 -8.34 1.40
CA SER A 25 1.12 -9.45 0.89
C SER A 25 0.37 -8.97 -0.34
N VAL A 26 0.84 -9.38 -1.52
CA VAL A 26 0.26 -9.00 -2.81
C VAL A 26 -1.11 -9.68 -3.00
N ALA A 27 -2.08 -8.92 -3.50
CA ALA A 27 -3.41 -9.39 -3.82
C ALA A 27 -3.36 -10.48 -4.91
N SER A 28 -4.33 -11.41 -4.85
CA SER A 28 -4.36 -12.54 -5.79
C SER A 28 -4.45 -12.03 -7.24
N PRO A 29 -4.02 -12.81 -8.25
CA PRO A 29 -4.16 -12.43 -9.65
C PRO A 29 -5.59 -12.00 -10.01
N ARG A 30 -6.59 -12.74 -9.50
CA ARG A 30 -8.01 -12.42 -9.68
C ARG A 30 -8.40 -11.10 -9.06
N ASP A 31 -7.99 -10.83 -7.82
CA ASP A 31 -8.32 -9.56 -7.15
C ASP A 31 -7.65 -8.38 -7.86
N ARG A 32 -6.42 -8.58 -8.39
CA ARG A 32 -5.74 -7.55 -9.16
C ARG A 32 -6.39 -7.27 -10.51
N GLU A 33 -7.09 -8.24 -11.09
CA GLU A 33 -7.85 -8.06 -12.34
C GLU A 33 -9.14 -7.25 -12.13
N VAL A 34 -9.85 -7.47 -11.00
CA VAL A 34 -11.21 -6.95 -10.80
C VAL A 34 -11.34 -5.80 -9.79
N SER A 35 -10.29 -5.50 -9.03
CA SER A 35 -10.26 -4.42 -8.04
C SER A 35 -9.12 -3.44 -8.29
N CYS A 36 -9.07 -2.30 -7.59
CA CYS A 36 -7.90 -1.42 -7.57
C CYS A 36 -6.84 -1.84 -6.53
N MET A 37 -7.19 -2.71 -5.58
CA MET A 37 -6.28 -3.18 -4.54
C MET A 37 -5.09 -3.94 -5.15
N ILE A 38 -3.89 -3.69 -4.62
CA ILE A 38 -2.65 -4.36 -5.04
C ILE A 38 -2.05 -5.18 -3.92
N ALA A 39 -1.99 -4.64 -2.71
CA ALA A 39 -1.30 -5.31 -1.61
C ALA A 39 -1.87 -4.89 -0.26
N GLN A 40 -1.58 -5.70 0.74
CA GLN A 40 -1.93 -5.44 2.13
C GLN A 40 -0.79 -5.84 3.07
N LYS A 41 -0.76 -5.24 4.26
CA LYS A 41 0.19 -5.58 5.31
C LYS A 41 -0.50 -5.53 6.66
N GLU A 42 -0.32 -6.58 7.44
CA GLU A 42 -0.85 -6.66 8.81
C GLU A 42 0.15 -6.06 9.80
N TYR A 43 -0.37 -5.22 10.69
CA TYR A 43 0.38 -4.61 11.79
C TYR A 43 -0.22 -5.04 13.11
N GLN A 44 0.62 -5.56 13.99
CA GLN A 44 0.20 -5.85 15.36
C GLN A 44 0.07 -4.55 16.15
N THR A 45 -1.03 -4.40 16.89
CA THR A 45 -1.29 -3.22 17.72
C THR A 45 -1.71 -3.63 19.13
N ALA A 46 -1.81 -2.69 20.06
CA ALA A 46 -2.20 -2.97 21.44
C ALA A 46 -3.63 -3.54 21.54
N VAL A 47 -4.44 -3.32 20.51
CA VAL A 47 -5.85 -3.75 20.39
C VAL A 47 -6.05 -4.90 19.38
N GLY A 48 -4.96 -5.56 18.94
CA GLY A 48 -4.99 -6.65 17.97
C GLY A 48 -4.42 -6.29 16.60
N GLY A 49 -4.47 -7.23 15.65
CA GLY A 49 -4.03 -7.03 14.28
C GLY A 49 -4.88 -6.00 13.55
N LYS A 50 -4.24 -5.13 12.77
CA LYS A 50 -4.88 -4.19 11.85
C LYS A 50 -4.20 -4.23 10.49
N THR A 51 -4.99 -4.10 9.43
CA THR A 51 -4.50 -4.22 8.06
C THR A 51 -4.39 -2.84 7.42
N ALA A 52 -3.24 -2.52 6.84
CA ALA A 52 -3.13 -1.45 5.86
C ALA A 52 -3.30 -2.04 4.45
N THR A 53 -3.94 -1.30 3.56
CA THR A 53 -4.09 -1.69 2.14
C THR A 53 -3.49 -0.63 1.23
N ILE A 54 -3.00 -1.06 0.06
CA ILE A 54 -2.53 -0.21 -1.02
C ILE A 54 -3.35 -0.51 -2.27
N SER A 55 -3.89 0.54 -2.88
CA SER A 55 -4.66 0.49 -4.12
C SER A 55 -4.04 1.38 -5.18
N LEU A 56 -4.20 1.02 -6.46
CA LEU A 56 -3.81 1.84 -7.61
C LEU A 56 -5.03 2.41 -8.30
N GLU A 57 -5.17 3.72 -8.19
CA GLU A 57 -6.28 4.46 -8.76
C GLU A 57 -5.86 5.14 -10.06
N PRO A 58 -6.67 5.03 -11.14
CA PRO A 58 -6.45 5.82 -12.33
C PRO A 58 -6.86 7.27 -12.08
N TRP A 59 -5.95 8.20 -12.35
CA TRP A 59 -6.17 9.64 -12.32
C TRP A 59 -6.08 10.21 -13.75
N THR A 60 -6.54 11.45 -13.96
CA THR A 60 -6.67 12.02 -15.32
C THR A 60 -5.38 11.97 -16.15
N THR A 61 -4.21 12.07 -15.52
CA THR A 61 -2.91 12.13 -16.20
C THR A 61 -1.87 11.17 -15.65
N CYS A 62 -2.23 10.36 -14.65
CA CYS A 62 -1.29 9.48 -13.97
C CYS A 62 -2.02 8.33 -13.27
N LEU A 63 -1.25 7.38 -12.75
CA LEU A 63 -1.76 6.41 -11.79
C LEU A 63 -1.30 6.81 -10.40
N MET A 64 -2.15 6.63 -9.39
CA MET A 64 -1.80 6.99 -8.03
C MET A 64 -1.95 5.79 -7.11
N LEU A 65 -0.87 5.48 -6.37
CA LEU A 65 -0.98 4.62 -5.20
C LEU A 65 -1.57 5.42 -4.06
N VAL A 66 -2.61 4.85 -3.46
CA VAL A 66 -3.25 5.34 -2.25
C VAL A 66 -3.24 4.25 -1.21
N SER A 67 -3.14 4.66 0.05
CA SER A 67 -3.14 3.74 1.18
C SER A 67 -4.33 3.98 2.10
N ASP A 68 -4.80 2.90 2.71
CA ASP A 68 -5.82 2.95 3.75
C ASP A 68 -5.35 2.22 5.01
N TYR A 69 -5.49 2.87 6.15
CA TYR A 69 -5.36 2.27 7.48
C TYR A 69 -6.24 3.00 8.49
N GLN A 70 -7.31 2.35 8.94
CA GLN A 70 -8.28 2.95 9.85
C GLN A 70 -7.80 2.94 11.31
N SER A 71 -7.59 4.15 11.85
CA SER A 71 -7.22 4.39 13.25
C SER A 71 -8.00 5.57 13.81
N GLU A 72 -8.55 5.40 15.01
CA GLU A 72 -9.21 6.50 15.76
C GLU A 72 -10.31 7.22 14.95
N GLY A 73 -11.04 6.49 14.11
CA GLY A 73 -12.12 7.02 13.28
C GLY A 73 -11.68 7.75 12.01
N SER A 74 -10.41 7.65 11.63
CA SER A 74 -9.88 8.26 10.40
C SER A 74 -8.87 7.36 9.68
N ASN A 75 -8.66 7.62 8.38
CA ASN A 75 -7.58 7.00 7.62
C ASN A 75 -6.25 7.70 7.94
N ALA A 76 -5.39 7.05 8.71
CA ALA A 76 -4.06 7.56 9.09
C ALA A 76 -3.11 7.73 7.89
N LEU A 77 -3.44 7.11 6.75
CA LEU A 77 -2.67 7.13 5.51
C LEU A 77 -3.33 7.99 4.41
N SER A 78 -4.30 8.82 4.76
CA SER A 78 -5.04 9.67 3.81
C SER A 78 -4.16 10.62 2.98
N THR A 79 -2.97 10.96 3.47
CA THR A 79 -1.97 11.79 2.76
C THR A 79 -0.81 10.98 2.18
N ASN A 80 -0.78 9.65 2.39
CA ASN A 80 0.25 8.77 1.83
C ASN A 80 -0.14 8.34 0.42
N SER A 81 0.32 9.10 -0.57
CA SER A 81 0.19 8.74 -1.97
C SER A 81 1.53 8.70 -2.71
N LEU A 82 1.56 7.93 -3.80
CA LEU A 82 2.67 7.94 -4.76
C LEU A 82 2.10 8.03 -6.17
N MET A 83 2.46 9.09 -6.89
CA MET A 83 2.19 9.20 -8.32
C MET A 83 3.13 8.27 -9.09
N VAL A 84 2.57 7.45 -9.96
CA VAL A 84 3.28 6.54 -10.85
C VAL A 84 2.92 6.88 -12.29
N LYS A 85 3.95 7.14 -13.08
CA LYS A 85 3.84 7.25 -14.53
C LYS A 85 4.04 5.86 -15.14
N PRO A 86 3.21 5.40 -16.08
CA PRO A 86 3.36 4.07 -16.67
C PRO A 86 4.75 3.79 -17.27
N GLU A 87 5.39 4.82 -17.82
CA GLU A 87 6.70 4.77 -18.47
C GLU A 87 7.90 4.83 -17.51
N ILE A 88 7.67 4.87 -16.19
CA ILE A 88 8.75 4.82 -15.18
C ILE A 88 9.57 3.54 -15.36
N ASP A 89 10.90 3.62 -15.21
CA ASP A 89 11.78 2.44 -15.25
C ASP A 89 11.72 1.66 -13.91
N ASP A 90 12.08 0.37 -13.94
CA ASP A 90 11.97 -0.52 -12.76
C ASP A 90 12.87 -0.09 -11.59
N SER A 91 14.05 0.47 -11.86
CA SER A 91 14.96 0.91 -10.79
C SER A 91 14.38 2.11 -10.04
N THR A 92 13.89 3.11 -10.78
CA THR A 92 13.23 4.28 -10.21
C THR A 92 11.93 3.89 -9.52
N LEU A 93 11.15 2.97 -10.10
CA LEU A 93 9.93 2.45 -9.50
C LEU A 93 10.20 1.73 -8.17
N ALA A 94 11.18 0.84 -8.13
CA ALA A 94 11.58 0.13 -6.91
C ALA A 94 12.01 1.11 -5.81
N ALA A 95 12.84 2.11 -6.14
CA ALA A 95 13.26 3.12 -5.19
C ALA A 95 12.09 3.98 -4.66
N ALA A 96 11.15 4.34 -5.54
CA ALA A 96 9.96 5.09 -5.16
C ALA A 96 9.04 4.27 -4.25
N ILE A 97 8.82 3.00 -4.56
CA ILE A 97 8.03 2.07 -3.73
C ILE A 97 8.70 1.83 -2.37
N GLY A 98 10.02 1.71 -2.32
CA GLY A 98 10.76 1.60 -1.06
C GLY A 98 10.55 2.83 -0.15
N LYS A 99 10.65 4.03 -0.70
CA LYS A 99 10.37 5.28 0.05
C LYS A 99 8.91 5.37 0.48
N TYR A 100 7.98 5.01 -0.41
CA TYR A 100 6.55 5.04 -0.15
C TYR A 100 6.15 4.11 0.99
N THR A 101 6.58 2.85 0.92
CA THR A 101 6.28 1.83 1.95
C THR A 101 6.91 2.17 3.29
N ALA A 102 8.13 2.71 3.32
CA ALA A 102 8.74 3.21 4.55
C ALA A 102 7.96 4.39 5.16
N SER A 103 7.39 5.27 4.33
CA SER A 103 6.51 6.36 4.80
C SER A 103 5.19 5.81 5.38
N VAL A 104 4.64 4.75 4.77
CA VAL A 104 3.46 4.04 5.30
C VAL A 104 3.77 3.43 6.66
N ASP A 105 4.87 2.68 6.78
CA ASP A 105 5.29 2.07 8.05
C ASP A 105 5.44 3.14 9.14
N LYS A 106 6.12 4.25 8.82
CA LYS A 106 6.30 5.37 9.76
C LYS A 106 4.97 5.98 10.22
N ALA A 107 4.02 6.16 9.31
CA ALA A 107 2.72 6.73 9.63
C ALA A 107 1.90 5.77 10.51
N VAL A 108 1.88 4.47 10.19
CA VAL A 108 1.21 3.44 10.99
C VAL A 108 1.84 3.33 12.38
N ASP A 109 3.17 3.30 12.47
CA ASP A 109 3.90 3.26 13.74
C ASP A 109 3.68 4.50 14.63
N GLY A 110 3.30 5.63 14.02
CA GLY A 110 2.89 6.84 14.72
C GLY A 110 1.49 6.76 15.35
N THR A 111 0.63 5.83 14.91
CA THR A 111 -0.73 5.68 15.44
C THR A 111 -0.71 5.18 16.88
N TYR A 112 -1.67 5.63 17.71
CA TYR A 112 -1.65 5.39 19.15
C TYR A 112 -1.53 3.91 19.52
N ALA A 113 -2.42 3.07 18.99
CA ALA A 113 -2.43 1.64 19.32
C ALA A 113 -1.18 0.90 18.83
N ARG A 114 -0.59 1.31 17.71
CA ARG A 114 0.65 0.73 17.18
C ARG A 114 1.85 1.18 18.02
N ARG A 115 1.95 2.47 18.33
CA ARG A 115 3.00 3.02 19.21
C ARG A 115 3.01 2.34 20.57
N LEU A 116 1.84 2.13 21.17
CA LEU A 116 1.73 1.40 22.44
C LEU A 116 2.24 -0.05 22.33
N HIS A 117 1.91 -0.75 21.25
CA HIS A 117 2.41 -2.11 21.02
C HIS A 117 3.93 -2.16 20.85
N LEU A 118 4.51 -1.18 20.16
CA LEU A 118 5.97 -1.11 19.98
C LEU A 118 6.71 -0.81 21.29
N GLN A 119 6.09 -0.07 22.21
CA GLN A 119 6.67 0.24 23.53
C GLN A 119 6.48 -0.91 24.54
N PHE A 120 5.31 -1.56 24.49
CA PHE A 120 4.92 -2.62 25.41
C PHE A 120 4.31 -3.78 24.63
N PRO A 121 5.14 -4.56 23.91
CA PRO A 121 4.65 -5.69 23.14
C PRO A 121 4.00 -6.69 24.10
N LYS A 122 2.75 -7.07 23.83
CA LYS A 122 2.11 -8.17 24.55
C LYS A 122 2.90 -9.44 24.24
N SER A 123 3.38 -10.14 25.27
CA SER A 123 3.91 -11.49 25.14
C SER A 123 2.85 -12.36 24.46
N ALA A 124 3.24 -13.03 23.37
CA ALA A 124 2.38 -13.95 22.62
C ALA A 124 1.96 -15.15 23.48
#